data_AF-A0A7J4V875-F1
#
_entry.id   AF-A0A7J4V875-F1
#
_cell.length_a   1.000
_cell.length_b   1.000
_cell.length_c   1.000
_cell.angle_alpha   90.00
_cell.angle_beta   90.00
_cell.angle_gamma   90.00
#
_symmetry.space_group_name_H-M   'P 1'
#
loop_
_entity.id
_entity.type
_entity.pdbx_description
1 polymer ?
#
loop_
_entity_poly.entity_id
_entity_poly.type
_entity_poly.pdbx_seq_one_letter_code
_entity_poly.pdbx_strand_id
1 'polypeptide(L)' 'MENTQTRMPLLGEKMPDLTVQTTHGVKNIPGDYAGKWFVLFSHPGDFT' A
#
# COMPACT_ATOMS: atom_id res chain seq x y z
N MET A 1 13.59 -5.95 -19.62
CA MET A 1 12.40 -6.36 -18.85
C MET A 1 12.76 -6.16 -17.39
N GLU A 2 12.12 -5.21 -16.71
CA GLU A 2 12.38 -4.99 -15.29
C GLU A 2 12.03 -6.27 -14.53
N ASN A 3 13.04 -6.82 -13.86
CA ASN A 3 12.89 -7.97 -13.01
C ASN A 3 12.09 -7.48 -11.78
N THR A 4 10.76 -7.55 -11.84
CA THR A 4 9.89 -7.19 -10.72
C THR A 4 10.13 -8.22 -9.64
N GLN A 5 11.16 -8.00 -8.83
CA GLN A 5 11.46 -8.84 -7.69
C GLN A 5 10.26 -8.76 -6.76
N THR A 6 9.53 -9.87 -6.65
CA THR A 6 8.51 -10.10 -5.62
C THR A 6 9.21 -10.19 -4.27
N ARG A 7 9.70 -9.06 -3.76
CA ARG A 7 10.35 -8.94 -2.46
C ARG A 7 9.48 -8.14 -1.51
N MET A 8 9.59 -8.46 -0.24
CA MET A 8 8.97 -7.66 0.80
C MET A 8 9.61 -6.26 0.81
N PRO A 9 8.82 -5.17 0.97
CA PRO A 9 9.36 -3.86 1.26
C PRO A 9 10.19 -3.87 2.54
N LEU A 10 11.30 -3.12 2.55
CA LEU A 10 12.19 -3.03 3.71
C LEU A 10 11.92 -1.75 4.52
N LEU A 11 12.30 -1.76 5.79
CA LEU A 11 12.23 -0.57 6.64
C LEU A 11 13.15 0.53 6.10
N GLY A 12 12.64 1.76 6.04
CA GLY A 12 13.36 2.92 5.52
C GLY A 12 13.28 3.10 4.00
N GLU A 13 12.74 2.12 3.25
CA GLU A 13 12.46 2.29 1.82
C GLU A 13 11.23 3.17 1.59
N LYS A 14 11.22 3.90 0.46
CA LYS A 14 10.02 4.61 0.02
C LYS A 14 8.94 3.57 -0.28
N MET A 15 7.74 3.79 0.27
CA MET A 15 6.59 2.96 -0.06
C MET A 15 6.30 3.01 -1.58
N PRO A 16 5.94 1.87 -2.21
CA PRO A 16 5.50 1.85 -3.60
C PRO A 16 4.29 2.75 -3.82
N ASP A 17 4.26 3.42 -4.97
CA ASP A 17 3.09 4.20 -5.39
C ASP A 17 2.01 3.23 -5.91
N LEU A 18 0.84 3.23 -5.28
CA LEU A 18 -0.25 2.28 -5.52
C LEU A 18 -1.58 3.02 -5.72
N THR A 19 -2.30 2.66 -6.79
CA THR A 19 -3.70 3.07 -6.99
C THR A 19 -4.60 1.87 -6.69
N VAL A 20 -5.38 1.96 -5.61
CA VAL A 20 -6.20 0.84 -5.09
C VAL A 20 -7.65 1.25 -4.88
N GLN A 21 -8.57 0.31 -5.12
CA GLN A 21 -9.98 0.47 -4.78
C GLN A 21 -10.18 0.20 -3.29
N THR A 22 -10.86 1.11 -2.60
CA THR A 22 -11.24 0.94 -1.18
C THR A 22 -12.75 1.08 -1.01
N THR A 23 -13.26 0.80 0.18
CA THR A 23 -14.65 1.09 0.55
C THR A 23 -14.99 2.59 0.57
N HIS A 24 -13.98 3.45 0.51
CA HIS A 24 -14.10 4.91 0.45
C HIS A 24 -13.76 5.47 -0.95
N GLY A 25 -13.80 4.61 -1.98
CA GLY A 25 -13.44 4.95 -3.35
C GLY A 25 -11.98 4.64 -3.70
N VAL A 26 -11.53 5.08 -4.87
CA VAL A 26 -10.15 4.90 -5.35
C VAL A 26 -9.20 5.78 -4.52
N LYS A 27 -8.06 5.22 -4.13
CA LYS A 27 -6.99 5.91 -3.40
C LYS A 27 -5.64 5.74 -4.09
N ASN A 28 -4.85 6.80 -4.09
CA ASN A 28 -3.45 6.82 -4.52
C ASN A 28 -2.54 6.90 -3.28
N ILE A 29 -1.96 5.79 -2.84
CA ILE A 29 -1.10 5.74 -1.65
C ILE A 29 0.38 5.61 -2.05
N PRO A 30 1.32 6.23 -1.32
CA PRO A 30 1.13 7.04 -0.11
C PRO A 30 0.65 8.49 -0.36
N GLY A 31 0.52 8.94 -1.61
CA GLY A 31 0.24 10.33 -1.99
C GLY A 31 -0.96 10.99 -1.29
N ASP A 32 -2.10 10.29 -1.23
CA ASP A 32 -3.33 10.76 -0.58
C ASP A 32 -3.19 10.98 0.93
N TYR A 33 -2.15 10.41 1.55
CA TYR A 33 -1.84 10.53 2.98
C TYR A 33 -0.54 11.30 3.23
N ALA A 34 -0.02 12.05 2.24
CA ALA A 34 1.19 12.85 2.39
C ALA A 34 1.12 13.79 3.61
N GLY A 35 2.19 13.83 4.40
CA GLY A 35 2.26 14.61 5.64
C GLY A 35 1.57 13.96 6.85
N LYS A 36 1.01 12.76 6.70
CA LYS A 36 0.41 11.98 7.80
C LYS A 36 1.04 10.59 7.86
N TRP A 37 1.19 10.08 9.08
CA TRP A 37 1.49 8.67 9.28
C TRP A 37 0.21 7.85 9.08
N PHE A 38 0.36 6.67 8.49
CA PHE A 38 -0.72 5.68 8.38
C PHE A 38 -0.17 4.27 8.53
N VAL A 39 -1.05 3.33 8.87
CA VAL A 39 -0.74 1.92 9.02
C VAL A 39 -1.54 1.15 7.97
N LEU A 40 -0.84 0.45 7.08
CA LEU A 40 -1.46 -0.48 6.13
C LEU A 40 -1.36 -1.89 6.72
N PHE A 41 -2.50 -2.57 6.84
CA PHE A 41 -2.60 -3.94 7.32
C PHE A 41 -3.57 -4.74 6.45
N SER A 42 -3.46 -6.06 6.50
CA SER A 42 -4.36 -7.00 5.81
C SER A 42 -4.95 -8.00 6.80
N HIS A 43 -5.99 -8.70 6.37
CA HIS A 43 -6.62 -9.81 7.07
C HIS A 43 -6.88 -10.95 6.05
N PRO A 44 -7.04 -12.21 6.50
CA PRO A 44 -7.15 -13.35 5.60
C PRO A 44 -8.50 -13.44 4.86
N GLY A 45 -9.59 -13.00 5.47
CA GLY A 45 -10.93 -12.98 4.90
C GLY A 45 -11.87 -12.07 5.68
N ASP A 46 -12.91 -11.57 5.03
CA ASP A 46 -13.99 -10.86 5.72
C ASP A 46 -14.83 -11.87 6.53
N PHE A 47 -15.25 -11.50 7.74
CA PHE A 47 -16.07 -12.33 8.63
C PHE A 47 -15.43 -13.65 9.10
N THR A 48 -14.09 -13.69 9.24
CA THR A 48 -13.33 -14.85 9.76
C THR A 48 -12.36 -14.45 10.88
#